data_AF-A0A7X7S9S0-F1
#
_entry.id   AF-A0A7X7S9S0-F1
#
_cell.length_a   1.000
_cell.length_b   1.000
_cell.length_c   1.000
_cell.angle_alpha   90.00
_cell.angle_beta   90.00
_cell.angle_gamma   90.00
#
_symmetry.space_group_name_H-M   'P 1'
#
loop_
_entity.id
_entity.type
_entity.pdbx_description
1 polymer ?
#
loop_
_entity_poly.entity_id
_entity_poly.type
_entity_poly.pdbx_seq_one_letter_code
_entity_poly.pdbx_strand_id
1 'polypeptide(L)'
;MALGILLGAGGMVAKGAVPLPYEYAPTEAVDWTAQPGWTGDATQSSAGGDALFDEAGRILTLEMEGAPTSLSFSLRGYSNTVGTAPASFIVEQSGNGEIWNSTLVADISEESLSAAVMLFGPYALQESTRYVRFTYADRYAFDVGLNNVRVNGGPAEPRVVFTDREDGFIVAQGAENEIITAAVMNGGGYWFGSSALEKEPWESDNGGACKAESPRDVYYIQTAVTGTFHATANGRGDNFDEVVAGTIHFTVAPAHALDLQVGSHGTASVQVNGREATQAPEGARVTVLPVPDEGHATDEVRLNGEAIEGATFTMPGEAVVVAVTFREKVAGEPTLILSQYYEGSGDNKWIELYNPGTEAVRLEAAGYRLGLWQNANREGWKAGTAPATVTVLTGVVASGSTYLVAHAAAAAPVYATAQVATNALLFNGDDSVVLYTGAEYAPANVVDAFGLTSNAAANCSYVRRPSVVCGASADMGSHEWERVAYTEVDAAGLNVPERLGWHAVHGGEPPEPPMLSNLSIAGGGLVFEIPTNITDYTVHGAAGLG
;
A
#
# COMPACT_ATOMS: atom_id res chain seq x y z
N MET A 1 42.53 -24.46 -10.43
CA MET A 1 41.60 -24.71 -9.31
C MET A 1 41.80 -23.63 -8.27
N ALA A 2 40.94 -22.63 -8.28
CA ALA A 2 40.54 -21.80 -7.15
C ALA A 2 39.41 -20.93 -7.69
N LEU A 3 38.21 -21.24 -7.23
CA LEU A 3 36.93 -20.67 -7.63
C LEU A 3 36.80 -19.29 -6.95
N GLY A 4 36.85 -18.21 -7.73
CA GLY A 4 36.50 -16.88 -7.26
C GLY A 4 35.01 -16.65 -7.49
N ILE A 5 34.23 -16.75 -6.42
CA ILE A 5 32.80 -16.44 -6.41
C ILE A 5 32.65 -14.94 -6.57
N LEU A 6 32.06 -14.53 -7.70
CA LEU A 6 31.56 -13.18 -7.93
C LEU A 6 30.25 -13.06 -7.14
N LEU A 7 30.30 -12.44 -5.96
CA LEU A 7 29.10 -12.02 -5.24
C LEU A 7 28.43 -10.92 -6.07
N GLY A 8 27.29 -11.26 -6.66
CA GLY A 8 26.39 -10.31 -7.30
C GLY A 8 25.94 -9.27 -6.28
N ALA A 9 25.95 -8.01 -6.71
CA ALA A 9 25.36 -6.89 -5.99
C ALA A 9 23.85 -7.13 -5.87
N GLY A 10 23.45 -7.78 -4.77
CA GLY A 10 22.07 -7.77 -4.31
C GLY A 10 21.77 -6.37 -3.77
N GLY A 11 20.91 -5.64 -4.48
CA GLY A 11 20.41 -4.34 -4.05
C GLY A 11 19.84 -4.44 -2.63
N MET A 12 20.19 -3.44 -1.81
CA MET A 12 19.53 -3.25 -0.53
C MET A 12 18.03 -3.09 -0.76
N VAL A 13 17.28 -3.79 0.07
CA VAL A 13 15.82 -3.66 0.23
C VAL A 13 15.48 -2.19 0.49
N ALA A 14 14.84 -1.55 -0.48
CA ALA A 14 14.38 -0.16 -0.36
C ALA A 14 13.21 -0.09 0.64
N LYS A 15 13.46 0.47 1.82
CA LYS A 15 12.42 1.00 2.72
C LYS A 15 11.98 2.34 2.12
N GLY A 16 10.67 2.55 1.99
CA GLY A 16 10.04 3.55 1.12
C GLY A 16 10.72 4.92 1.06
N ALA A 17 11.33 5.22 -0.09
CA ALA A 17 11.80 6.54 -0.43
C ALA A 17 10.60 7.38 -0.93
N VAL A 18 10.60 8.69 -0.65
CA VAL A 18 9.56 9.62 -1.11
C VAL A 18 9.99 10.27 -2.42
N PRO A 19 9.27 10.07 -3.54
CA PRO A 19 9.61 10.69 -4.83
C PRO A 19 9.40 12.21 -4.86
N LEU A 20 10.27 12.91 -5.57
CA LEU A 20 10.29 14.35 -5.81
C LEU A 20 10.05 14.63 -7.31
N PRO A 21 9.37 15.73 -7.70
CA PRO A 21 8.90 16.81 -6.83
C PRO A 21 7.61 16.45 -6.08
N TYR A 22 7.60 16.66 -4.77
CA TYR A 22 6.36 16.78 -4.02
C TYR A 22 5.63 18.05 -4.48
N GLU A 23 4.39 17.90 -4.95
CA GLU A 23 3.63 18.97 -5.60
C GLU A 23 3.14 20.02 -4.60
N TYR A 24 3.23 21.28 -5.02
CA TYR A 24 3.09 22.49 -4.21
C TYR A 24 1.62 22.84 -3.93
N ALA A 25 1.22 22.80 -2.65
CA ALA A 25 0.12 23.63 -2.14
C ALA A 25 0.73 24.79 -1.33
N PRO A 26 0.77 26.04 -1.85
CA PRO A 26 1.17 27.20 -1.08
C PRO A 26 0.03 27.63 -0.17
N THR A 27 -0.12 26.97 0.96
CA THR A 27 -0.81 27.55 2.11
C THR A 27 0.06 27.27 3.31
N GLU A 28 0.87 28.28 3.68
CA GLU A 28 1.62 28.39 4.93
C GLU A 28 2.32 27.12 5.43
N ALA A 29 3.57 26.88 5.00
CA ALA A 29 4.50 26.12 5.83
C ALA A 29 4.64 26.90 7.16
N VAL A 30 4.31 26.34 8.33
CA VAL A 30 4.53 24.99 8.86
C VAL A 30 3.55 24.75 10.01
N ASP A 31 3.31 23.51 10.49
CA ASP A 31 2.95 23.37 11.91
C ASP A 31 3.77 22.33 12.71
N TRP A 32 4.91 22.84 13.18
CA TRP A 32 5.80 22.37 14.24
C TRP A 32 5.08 22.07 15.60
N THR A 33 3.87 21.52 15.68
CA THR A 33 2.91 22.11 16.66
C THR A 33 2.12 21.29 17.65
N ALA A 34 2.52 20.06 17.97
CA ALA A 34 2.22 19.56 19.32
C ALA A 34 3.38 19.74 20.32
N GLN A 35 4.50 20.34 19.90
CA GLN A 35 5.73 20.58 20.69
C GLN A 35 6.36 19.29 21.26
N PRO A 36 7.35 19.39 22.17
CA PRO A 36 8.78 19.55 21.92
C PRO A 36 9.51 18.19 21.79
N GLY A 37 10.36 18.04 20.76
CA GLY A 37 11.23 16.86 20.52
C GLY A 37 11.41 16.46 19.04
N TRP A 38 10.48 16.89 18.18
CA TRP A 38 10.57 17.11 16.72
C TRP A 38 10.83 15.96 15.72
N THR A 39 10.12 16.02 14.57
CA THR A 39 10.59 15.73 13.18
C THR A 39 9.71 16.51 12.20
N GLY A 40 10.27 17.15 11.16
CA GLY A 40 9.48 17.79 10.10
C GLY A 40 10.19 17.67 8.76
N ASP A 41 9.42 17.58 7.67
CA ASP A 41 9.92 17.56 6.29
C ASP A 41 8.96 18.25 5.34
N ALA A 42 9.51 19.10 4.46
CA ALA A 42 8.91 19.37 3.16
C ALA A 42 10.04 19.58 2.16
N THR A 43 10.07 18.72 1.15
CA THR A 43 11.13 18.62 0.15
C THR A 43 10.61 19.08 -1.22
N GLN A 44 11.28 20.06 -1.82
CA GLN A 44 11.00 20.52 -3.18
C GLN A 44 12.29 20.45 -4.00
N SER A 45 12.28 19.69 -5.09
CA SER A 45 13.39 19.58 -6.04
C SER A 45 12.91 19.97 -7.43
N SER A 46 13.66 20.83 -8.12
CA SER A 46 13.48 21.03 -9.57
C SER A 46 14.19 19.97 -10.41
N ALA A 47 14.92 19.04 -9.76
CA ALA A 47 15.81 18.06 -10.38
C ALA A 47 15.34 16.61 -10.17
N GLY A 48 14.08 16.38 -9.75
CA GLY A 48 13.55 15.05 -9.42
C GLY A 48 14.28 14.38 -8.24
N GLY A 49 14.01 13.09 -8.04
CA GLY A 49 14.74 12.21 -7.11
C GLY A 49 13.95 11.75 -5.89
N ASP A 50 14.59 11.09 -4.94
CA ASP A 50 13.92 10.49 -3.79
C ASP A 50 14.52 10.97 -2.45
N ALA A 51 13.76 10.94 -1.37
CA ALA A 51 14.25 11.20 -0.02
C ALA A 51 14.09 9.97 0.89
N LEU A 52 15.13 9.65 1.65
CA LEU A 52 15.15 8.52 2.58
C LEU A 52 15.75 8.91 3.93
N PHE A 53 15.02 8.62 5.01
CA PHE A 53 15.57 8.67 6.36
C PHE A 53 16.22 7.34 6.76
N ASP A 54 17.32 7.39 7.51
CA ASP A 54 17.84 6.20 8.17
C ASP A 54 16.86 5.70 9.26
N GLU A 55 17.03 4.44 9.66
CA GLU A 55 16.13 3.78 10.63
C GLU A 55 16.03 4.51 11.99
N ALA A 56 17.03 5.32 12.32
CA ALA A 56 17.09 6.11 13.53
C ALA A 56 16.58 7.56 13.39
N GLY A 57 16.12 7.98 12.19
CA GLY A 57 15.68 9.34 11.91
C GLY A 57 16.77 10.40 12.13
N ARG A 58 18.04 10.01 12.01
CA ARG A 58 19.24 10.86 12.20
C ARG A 58 19.77 11.42 10.92
N ILE A 59 19.55 10.69 9.83
CA ILE A 59 20.12 10.99 8.53
C ILE A 59 18.99 11.07 7.53
N LEU A 60 18.90 12.20 6.83
CA LEU A 60 18.12 12.31 5.60
C LEU A 60 19.10 12.24 4.42
N THR A 61 18.88 11.31 3.51
CA THR A 61 19.58 11.29 2.21
C THR A 61 18.59 11.67 1.13
N LEU A 62 18.94 12.70 0.36
CA LEU A 62 18.29 13.06 -0.89
C LEU A 62 19.07 12.45 -2.04
N GLU A 63 18.37 11.78 -2.93
CA GLU A 63 18.82 11.41 -4.26
C GLU A 63 18.30 12.46 -5.25
N MET A 64 19.11 12.77 -6.26
CA MET A 64 18.81 13.75 -7.30
C MET A 64 19.02 13.09 -8.65
N GLU A 65 18.04 13.23 -9.54
CA GLU A 65 18.13 12.68 -10.89
C GLU A 65 18.82 13.65 -11.85
N GLY A 66 18.60 14.95 -11.67
CA GLY A 66 19.24 16.02 -12.43
C GLY A 66 20.48 16.60 -11.74
N ALA A 67 21.35 17.25 -12.53
CA ALA A 67 22.51 17.98 -12.00
C ALA A 67 22.05 19.18 -11.14
N PRO A 68 22.40 19.23 -9.84
CA PRO A 68 21.99 20.32 -8.98
C PRO A 68 22.91 21.54 -9.15
N THR A 69 22.40 22.69 -8.75
CA THR A 69 23.12 23.97 -8.72
C THR A 69 23.27 24.49 -7.31
N SER A 70 22.20 24.44 -6.50
CA SER A 70 22.26 24.93 -5.13
C SER A 70 21.28 24.25 -4.20
N LEU A 71 21.63 24.26 -2.91
CA LEU A 71 20.83 23.74 -1.81
C LEU A 71 20.51 24.86 -0.82
N SER A 72 19.26 24.94 -0.38
CA SER A 72 18.84 25.74 0.78
C SER A 72 17.90 24.93 1.67
N PHE A 73 17.90 25.21 2.96
CA PHE A 73 17.03 24.55 3.93
C PHE A 73 16.83 25.45 5.15
N SER A 74 15.84 25.15 5.96
CA SER A 74 15.59 25.84 7.22
C SER A 74 15.82 24.91 8.40
N LEU A 75 16.50 25.40 9.46
CA LEU A 75 16.59 24.70 10.74
C LEU A 75 15.92 25.50 11.84
N ARG A 76 15.41 24.78 12.83
CA ARG A 76 14.98 25.36 14.11
C ARG A 76 15.40 24.42 15.23
N GLY A 77 16.10 24.96 16.22
CA GLY A 77 16.50 24.25 17.42
C GLY A 77 15.48 24.41 18.55
N TYR A 78 15.52 23.48 19.51
CA TYR A 78 14.91 23.60 20.83
C TYR A 78 15.95 23.17 21.86
N SER A 79 16.29 24.06 22.80
CA SER A 79 17.32 23.78 23.81
C SER A 79 16.80 22.72 24.79
N ASN A 80 17.50 21.59 24.95
CA ASN A 80 17.18 20.60 25.95
C ASN A 80 18.10 20.75 27.19
N THR A 81 17.59 20.51 28.40
CA THR A 81 18.32 20.81 29.66
C THR A 81 19.25 19.69 30.13
N VAL A 82 19.37 18.60 29.35
CA VAL A 82 19.98 17.33 29.78
C VAL A 82 21.39 17.10 29.22
N GLY A 83 21.81 17.83 28.19
CA GLY A 83 23.09 17.61 27.53
C GLY A 83 24.16 18.69 27.81
N THR A 84 25.44 18.30 27.72
CA THR A 84 26.58 19.24 27.64
C THR A 84 27.25 19.11 26.28
N ALA A 85 27.46 20.26 25.64
CA ALA A 85 27.98 20.57 24.30
C ALA A 85 29.01 19.64 23.63
N PRO A 86 29.14 19.68 22.28
CA PRO A 86 28.37 20.51 21.33
C PRO A 86 27.34 19.73 20.48
N ALA A 87 26.37 20.45 19.90
CA ALA A 87 25.51 19.93 18.84
C ALA A 87 26.07 20.28 17.44
N SER A 88 25.94 19.35 16.47
CA SER A 88 26.40 19.56 15.09
C SER A 88 25.43 19.01 14.06
N PHE A 89 25.14 19.80 13.03
CA PHE A 89 24.31 19.42 11.89
C PHE A 89 25.13 19.63 10.61
N ILE A 90 25.51 18.53 9.96
CA ILE A 90 26.40 18.55 8.80
C ILE A 90 25.64 18.16 7.54
N VAL A 91 26.06 18.73 6.42
CA VAL A 91 25.53 18.42 5.10
C VAL A 91 26.66 18.02 4.18
N GLU A 92 26.53 16.86 3.55
CA GLU A 92 27.51 16.27 2.65
C GLU A 92 26.91 16.08 1.27
N GLN A 93 27.76 16.01 0.24
CA GLN A 93 27.37 15.68 -1.13
C GLN A 93 28.19 14.51 -1.67
N SER A 94 27.58 13.71 -2.53
CA SER A 94 28.19 12.58 -3.23
C SER A 94 27.67 12.48 -4.66
N GLY A 95 28.50 11.94 -5.56
CA GLY A 95 28.06 11.60 -6.92
C GLY A 95 27.48 10.18 -7.05
N ASN A 96 27.70 9.30 -6.07
CA ASN A 96 27.35 7.88 -6.16
C ASN A 96 26.72 7.28 -4.89
N GLY A 97 26.55 8.06 -3.82
CA GLY A 97 25.93 7.63 -2.56
C GLY A 97 26.86 6.82 -1.64
N GLU A 98 27.97 6.30 -2.16
CA GLU A 98 28.94 5.50 -1.41
C GLU A 98 30.11 6.33 -0.88
N ILE A 99 30.64 7.24 -1.72
CA ILE A 99 31.80 8.06 -1.40
C ILE A 99 31.34 9.50 -1.21
N TRP A 100 31.50 10.01 0.00
CA TRP A 100 31.07 11.35 0.39
C TRP A 100 32.24 12.33 0.35
N ASN A 101 32.00 13.53 -0.20
CA ASN A 101 33.03 14.53 -0.33
C ASN A 101 33.54 14.97 1.05
N SER A 102 34.87 15.01 1.22
CA SER A 102 35.50 15.42 2.48
C SER A 102 35.27 16.89 2.83
N THR A 103 34.91 17.71 1.83
CA THR A 103 34.49 19.09 2.04
C THR A 103 32.97 19.12 2.18
N LEU A 104 32.50 19.49 3.38
CA LEU A 104 31.08 19.61 3.69
C LEU A 104 30.42 20.69 2.83
N VAL A 105 29.17 20.47 2.45
CA VAL A 105 28.30 21.46 1.82
C VAL A 105 27.91 22.53 2.85
N ALA A 106 27.60 22.09 4.07
CA ALA A 106 27.36 22.96 5.21
C ALA A 106 27.79 22.26 6.51
N ASP A 107 28.29 23.04 7.46
CA ASP A 107 28.62 22.61 8.82
C ASP A 107 27.99 23.61 9.78
N ILE A 108 26.87 23.22 10.38
CA ILE A 108 26.09 24.09 11.27
C ILE A 108 26.41 23.69 12.70
N SER A 109 27.26 24.50 13.33
CA SER A 109 27.61 24.39 14.74
C SER A 109 26.48 24.89 15.65
N GLU A 110 26.53 24.46 16.91
CA GLU A 110 25.61 24.88 17.97
C GLU A 110 25.37 26.40 18.02
N GLU A 111 26.40 27.22 17.81
CA GLU A 111 26.30 28.69 17.89
C GLU A 111 25.44 29.31 16.77
N SER A 112 25.24 28.57 15.68
CA SER A 112 24.39 28.96 14.55
C SER A 112 22.95 28.44 14.69
N LEU A 113 22.69 27.54 15.65
CA LEU A 113 21.36 27.04 15.94
C LEU A 113 20.56 28.06 16.75
N SER A 114 19.26 28.14 16.47
CA SER A 114 18.37 29.12 17.10
C SER A 114 17.01 28.51 17.40
N ALA A 115 16.35 29.00 18.45
CA ALA A 115 14.96 28.67 18.74
C ALA A 115 13.96 29.30 17.72
N ALA A 116 14.44 30.21 16.88
CA ALA A 116 13.73 30.73 15.73
C ALA A 116 14.06 29.91 14.47
N VAL A 117 13.17 29.95 13.47
CA VAL A 117 13.44 29.36 12.16
C VAL A 117 14.56 30.14 11.48
N MET A 118 15.63 29.45 11.12
CA MET A 118 16.80 30.01 10.45
C MET A 118 16.96 29.38 9.07
N LEU A 119 17.12 30.22 8.06
CA LEU A 119 17.39 29.79 6.69
C LEU A 119 18.90 29.63 6.48
N PHE A 120 19.27 28.52 5.85
CA PHE A 120 20.64 28.16 5.49
C PHE A 120 20.74 27.99 3.97
N GLY A 121 21.84 28.48 3.41
CA GLY A 121 22.09 28.53 1.97
C GLY A 121 21.68 29.86 1.31
N PRO A 122 21.66 29.93 -0.04
CA PRO A 122 21.94 28.83 -0.95
C PRO A 122 23.42 28.42 -0.92
N TYR A 123 23.68 27.14 -0.71
CA TYR A 123 25.00 26.51 -0.86
C TYR A 123 25.16 26.01 -2.29
N ALA A 124 26.31 26.26 -2.91
CA ALA A 124 26.59 25.71 -4.24
C ALA A 124 26.81 24.19 -4.15
N LEU A 125 26.18 23.44 -5.04
CA LEU A 125 26.41 22.02 -5.21
C LEU A 125 27.27 21.78 -6.45
N GLN A 126 28.05 20.70 -6.46
CA GLN A 126 28.79 20.30 -7.66
C GLN A 126 27.81 19.72 -8.69
N GLU A 127 28.05 19.97 -9.98
CA GLU A 127 27.24 19.43 -11.09
C GLU A 127 27.17 17.90 -11.09
N SER A 128 28.23 17.23 -10.60
CA SER A 128 28.31 15.78 -10.44
C SER A 128 27.59 15.23 -9.21
N THR A 129 27.02 16.10 -8.36
CA THR A 129 26.29 15.65 -7.16
C THR A 129 25.01 14.93 -7.57
N ARG A 130 24.78 13.75 -7.00
CA ARG A 130 23.53 12.99 -7.15
C ARG A 130 22.93 12.60 -5.81
N TYR A 131 23.68 12.77 -4.72
CA TYR A 131 23.19 12.52 -3.37
C TYR A 131 23.60 13.67 -2.45
N VAL A 132 22.68 14.11 -1.60
CA VAL A 132 22.95 15.03 -0.48
C VAL A 132 22.50 14.36 0.80
N ARG A 133 23.37 14.35 1.81
CA ARG A 133 23.08 13.77 3.11
C ARG A 133 23.11 14.84 4.18
N PHE A 134 22.04 14.90 4.97
CA PHE A 134 21.93 15.70 6.18
C PHE A 134 22.14 14.77 7.36
N THR A 135 23.17 15.03 8.18
CA THR A 135 23.48 14.21 9.34
C THR A 135 23.37 15.05 10.60
N TYR A 136 22.49 14.63 11.50
CA TYR A 136 22.42 15.18 12.84
C TYR A 136 23.32 14.38 13.79
N ALA A 137 24.61 14.74 13.84
CA ALA A 137 25.64 13.92 14.45
C ALA A 137 25.64 13.98 15.99
N ASP A 138 25.45 15.16 16.59
CA ASP A 138 25.51 15.34 18.05
C ASP A 138 24.25 16.05 18.60
N ARG A 139 23.52 15.38 19.51
CA ARG A 139 22.20 15.82 20.05
C ARG A 139 22.29 16.46 21.45
N TYR A 140 23.49 16.71 21.95
CA TYR A 140 23.75 16.95 23.37
C TYR A 140 23.47 18.38 23.85
N ALA A 141 22.63 19.17 23.16
CA ALA A 141 22.30 20.55 23.59
C ALA A 141 21.00 21.08 22.96
N PHE A 142 20.69 20.64 21.75
CA PHE A 142 19.49 21.01 21.02
C PHE A 142 18.79 19.74 20.54
N ASP A 143 17.49 19.85 20.29
CA ASP A 143 16.77 19.05 19.30
C ASP A 143 16.53 19.95 18.08
N VAL A 144 16.93 19.53 16.88
CA VAL A 144 16.83 20.32 15.65
C VAL A 144 15.80 19.69 14.73
N GLY A 145 14.85 20.48 14.23
CA GLY A 145 14.09 20.06 13.05
C GLY A 145 14.61 20.72 11.78
N LEU A 146 14.43 20.00 10.68
CA LEU A 146 14.73 20.40 9.32
C LEU A 146 13.41 20.77 8.61
N ASN A 147 13.43 21.74 7.70
CA ASN A 147 12.28 22.03 6.85
C ASN A 147 12.71 22.81 5.60
N ASN A 148 11.79 23.01 4.65
CA ASN A 148 11.98 23.81 3.43
C ASN A 148 13.25 23.40 2.67
N VAL A 149 13.52 22.10 2.60
CA VAL A 149 14.70 21.59 1.91
C VAL A 149 14.45 21.76 0.42
N ARG A 150 15.22 22.66 -0.18
CA ARG A 150 15.06 23.09 -1.56
C ARG A 150 16.37 22.89 -2.32
N VAL A 151 16.27 22.09 -3.37
CA VAL A 151 17.35 21.84 -4.32
C VAL A 151 16.99 22.53 -5.64
N ASN A 152 17.84 23.45 -6.08
CA ASN A 152 17.80 24.00 -7.43
C ASN A 152 18.72 23.17 -8.33
N GLY A 153 18.37 23.00 -9.60
CA GLY A 153 19.16 22.23 -10.56
C GLY A 153 18.58 22.30 -11.97
N GLY A 154 19.28 21.67 -12.94
CA GLY A 154 18.72 21.40 -14.26
C GLY A 154 17.57 20.38 -14.19
N PRO A 155 16.71 20.28 -15.23
CA PRO A 155 15.65 19.29 -15.25
C PRO A 155 16.25 17.89 -15.13
N ALA A 156 15.58 17.00 -14.39
CA ALA A 156 15.93 15.59 -14.36
C ALA A 156 15.95 15.03 -15.79
N GLU A 157 16.93 14.20 -16.12
CA GLU A 157 16.98 13.60 -17.44
C GLU A 157 15.73 12.72 -17.64
N PRO A 158 15.03 12.87 -18.78
CA PRO A 158 13.91 11.99 -19.09
C PRO A 158 14.37 10.54 -19.11
N ARG A 159 13.55 9.62 -18.61
CA ARG A 159 13.85 8.18 -18.67
C ARG A 159 12.59 7.36 -18.85
N VAL A 160 12.76 6.15 -19.36
CA VAL A 160 11.69 5.17 -19.43
C VAL A 160 11.71 4.31 -18.18
N VAL A 161 10.54 4.09 -17.57
CA VAL A 161 10.33 3.22 -16.41
C VAL A 161 9.27 2.19 -16.75
N PHE A 162 9.51 0.94 -16.36
CA PHE A 162 8.53 -0.15 -16.49
C PHE A 162 7.65 -0.19 -15.23
N THR A 163 6.34 -0.18 -15.41
CA THR A 163 5.39 0.07 -14.30
C THR A 163 4.74 -1.19 -13.76
N ASP A 164 4.78 -2.29 -14.51
CA ASP A 164 4.10 -3.55 -14.16
C ASP A 164 5.04 -4.75 -14.01
N ARG A 165 6.33 -4.60 -14.32
CA ARG A 165 7.33 -5.68 -14.31
C ARG A 165 8.69 -5.20 -13.84
N GLU A 166 9.38 -6.04 -13.09
CA GLU A 166 10.79 -5.89 -12.77
C GLU A 166 11.68 -6.56 -13.84
N ASP A 167 12.92 -6.08 -13.98
CA ASP A 167 13.90 -6.68 -14.90
C ASP A 167 14.19 -8.15 -14.53
N GLY A 168 14.24 -9.01 -15.55
CA GLY A 168 14.49 -10.44 -15.38
C GLY A 168 13.25 -11.29 -15.05
N PHE A 169 12.04 -10.76 -15.18
CA PHE A 169 10.82 -11.52 -14.92
C PHE A 169 10.65 -12.74 -15.86
N ILE A 170 9.86 -13.72 -15.41
CA ILE A 170 9.60 -14.97 -16.14
C ILE A 170 8.13 -15.03 -16.54
N VAL A 171 7.87 -15.46 -17.77
CA VAL A 171 6.56 -15.68 -18.36
C VAL A 171 6.43 -17.16 -18.75
N ALA A 172 5.25 -17.74 -18.54
CA ALA A 172 4.93 -19.09 -18.98
C ALA A 172 4.82 -19.16 -20.52
N GLN A 173 5.43 -20.17 -21.14
CA GLN A 173 5.23 -20.46 -22.55
C GLN A 173 3.74 -20.69 -22.84
N GLY A 174 3.23 -20.03 -23.88
CA GLY A 174 1.83 -20.09 -24.29
C GLY A 174 0.85 -19.33 -23.40
N ALA A 175 1.32 -18.55 -22.42
CA ALA A 175 0.45 -17.66 -21.65
C ALA A 175 -0.16 -16.58 -22.55
N GLU A 176 -1.43 -16.27 -22.33
CA GLU A 176 -2.19 -15.29 -23.10
C GLU A 176 -2.11 -13.90 -22.45
N ASN A 177 -2.18 -12.84 -23.26
CA ASN A 177 -2.28 -11.44 -22.80
C ASN A 177 -1.14 -10.98 -21.88
N GLU A 178 0.04 -11.57 -22.04
CA GLU A 178 1.24 -11.16 -21.31
C GLU A 178 1.77 -9.84 -21.85
N ILE A 179 1.89 -8.85 -20.97
CA ILE A 179 2.27 -7.49 -21.32
C ILE A 179 3.40 -6.94 -20.45
N ILE A 180 4.04 -5.91 -20.98
CA ILE A 180 4.95 -4.97 -20.32
C ILE A 180 4.40 -3.56 -20.55
N THR A 181 4.33 -2.76 -19.50
CA THR A 181 3.88 -1.37 -19.54
C THR A 181 5.03 -0.44 -19.18
N ALA A 182 5.18 0.65 -19.94
CA ALA A 182 6.23 1.64 -19.73
C ALA A 182 5.68 3.06 -19.67
N ALA A 183 6.33 3.92 -18.89
CA ALA A 183 6.05 5.35 -18.82
C ALA A 183 7.35 6.14 -19.00
N VAL A 184 7.23 7.40 -19.43
CA VAL A 184 8.36 8.33 -19.49
C VAL A 184 8.31 9.26 -18.28
N MET A 185 9.29 9.12 -17.40
CA MET A 185 9.45 10.03 -16.28
C MET A 185 10.15 11.31 -16.75
N ASN A 186 9.78 12.45 -16.14
CA ASN A 186 10.32 13.78 -16.44
C ASN A 186 10.06 14.30 -17.87
N GLY A 187 9.12 13.69 -18.61
CA GLY A 187 8.81 14.05 -19.99
C GLY A 187 7.71 15.11 -20.19
N GLY A 188 6.88 15.38 -19.18
CA GLY A 188 5.60 16.07 -19.38
C GLY A 188 4.55 15.09 -19.93
N GLY A 189 3.78 15.48 -20.95
CA GLY A 189 3.07 14.50 -21.78
C GLY A 189 4.08 13.58 -22.47
N TYR A 190 3.74 12.30 -22.61
CA TYR A 190 4.67 11.30 -23.15
C TYR A 190 4.04 10.46 -24.26
N TRP A 191 4.90 9.92 -25.11
CA TRP A 191 4.56 8.95 -26.16
C TRP A 191 5.77 8.07 -26.49
N PHE A 192 5.52 6.93 -27.11
CA PHE A 192 6.57 6.01 -27.53
C PHE A 192 6.73 5.98 -29.06
N GLY A 193 7.99 5.99 -29.51
CA GLY A 193 8.38 5.98 -30.92
C GLY A 193 8.42 7.35 -31.59
N SER A 194 9.01 7.39 -32.78
CA SER A 194 9.09 8.58 -33.62
C SER A 194 9.42 8.19 -35.06
N SER A 195 8.48 8.38 -35.99
CA SER A 195 8.77 8.20 -37.41
C SER A 195 9.82 9.19 -37.92
N ALA A 196 9.89 10.40 -37.34
CA ALA A 196 10.87 11.40 -37.72
C ALA A 196 12.31 11.03 -37.29
N LEU A 197 12.44 10.25 -36.22
CA LEU A 197 13.73 9.74 -35.73
C LEU A 197 13.96 8.27 -36.12
N GLU A 198 13.11 7.72 -36.99
CA GLU A 198 13.15 6.32 -37.43
C GLU A 198 13.19 5.32 -36.26
N LYS A 199 12.44 5.62 -35.20
CA LYS A 199 12.38 4.82 -33.97
C LYS A 199 11.00 4.23 -33.78
N GLU A 200 10.93 2.90 -33.70
CA GLU A 200 9.71 2.21 -33.33
C GLU A 200 9.39 2.40 -31.84
N PRO A 201 8.11 2.38 -31.42
CA PRO A 201 7.73 2.49 -30.01
C PRO A 201 8.43 1.46 -29.12
N TRP A 202 8.53 0.23 -29.64
CA TRP A 202 9.18 -0.90 -28.99
C TRP A 202 10.07 -1.65 -29.98
N GLU A 203 11.29 -1.95 -29.55
CA GLU A 203 12.24 -2.82 -30.26
C GLU A 203 12.46 -4.07 -29.40
N SER A 204 12.33 -5.28 -29.96
CA SER A 204 12.47 -6.52 -29.19
C SER A 204 12.88 -7.69 -30.07
N ASP A 205 13.62 -8.65 -29.49
CA ASP A 205 13.96 -9.94 -30.09
C ASP A 205 12.89 -11.03 -29.88
N ASN A 206 11.83 -10.74 -29.11
CA ASN A 206 10.75 -11.69 -28.83
C ASN A 206 9.70 -11.77 -29.95
N GLY A 207 9.64 -10.77 -30.84
CA GLY A 207 8.69 -10.73 -31.95
C GLY A 207 7.24 -10.44 -31.56
N GLY A 208 7.01 -9.98 -30.33
CA GLY A 208 5.75 -9.40 -29.88
C GLY A 208 5.46 -8.02 -30.52
N ALA A 209 4.35 -7.42 -30.13
CA ALA A 209 3.83 -6.20 -30.76
C ALA A 209 3.49 -5.12 -29.73
N CYS A 210 3.55 -3.84 -30.12
CA CYS A 210 3.07 -2.75 -29.26
C CYS A 210 1.57 -2.51 -29.44
N LYS A 211 0.96 -1.87 -28.43
CA LYS A 211 -0.38 -1.29 -28.54
C LYS A 211 -0.45 -0.32 -29.73
N ALA A 212 -1.58 -0.32 -30.44
CA ALA A 212 -1.77 0.50 -31.64
C ALA A 212 -2.00 1.99 -31.32
N GLU A 213 -2.68 2.26 -30.20
CA GLU A 213 -3.13 3.59 -29.79
C GLU A 213 -2.06 4.31 -28.95
N SER A 214 -1.92 5.61 -29.18
CA SER A 214 -1.08 6.50 -28.35
C SER A 214 -1.60 6.53 -26.91
N PRO A 215 -0.72 6.46 -25.88
CA PRO A 215 0.73 6.62 -25.94
C PRO A 215 1.58 5.40 -26.38
N ARG A 216 1.01 4.27 -26.81
CA ARG A 216 1.74 3.03 -27.25
C ARG A 216 2.70 2.49 -26.19
N ASP A 217 2.32 2.67 -24.95
CA ASP A 217 3.00 2.36 -23.70
C ASP A 217 3.00 0.88 -23.31
N VAL A 218 2.29 0.03 -24.07
CA VAL A 218 2.16 -1.40 -23.78
C VAL A 218 2.81 -2.24 -24.88
N TYR A 219 3.63 -3.21 -24.48
CA TYR A 219 4.18 -4.26 -25.30
C TYR A 219 3.53 -5.60 -24.98
N TYR A 220 2.98 -6.27 -25.99
CA TYR A 220 2.43 -7.62 -25.90
C TYR A 220 3.51 -8.64 -26.21
N ILE A 221 3.80 -9.50 -25.23
CA ILE A 221 4.84 -10.52 -25.30
C ILE A 221 4.34 -11.70 -26.15
N GLN A 222 5.18 -12.16 -27.07
CA GLN A 222 4.96 -13.42 -27.78
C GLN A 222 5.49 -14.59 -26.95
N THR A 223 4.57 -15.40 -26.44
CA THR A 223 4.86 -16.48 -25.50
C THR A 223 5.02 -17.85 -26.16
N ALA A 224 4.95 -17.94 -27.51
CA ALA A 224 4.97 -19.22 -28.22
C ALA A 224 6.33 -19.95 -28.17
N VAL A 225 7.43 -19.20 -28.08
CA VAL A 225 8.80 -19.72 -28.14
C VAL A 225 9.51 -19.45 -26.82
N THR A 226 10.15 -20.47 -26.26
CA THR A 226 10.95 -20.33 -25.05
C THR A 226 12.28 -19.65 -25.33
N GLY A 227 12.77 -18.86 -24.39
CA GLY A 227 14.04 -18.17 -24.49
C GLY A 227 14.14 -17.00 -23.52
N THR A 228 15.32 -16.42 -23.44
CA THR A 228 15.53 -15.12 -22.79
C THR A 228 15.52 -14.05 -23.87
N PHE A 229 14.78 -12.98 -23.59
CA PHE A 229 14.47 -11.91 -24.52
C PHE A 229 14.67 -10.56 -23.85
N HIS A 230 14.66 -9.50 -24.67
CA HIS A 230 14.59 -8.13 -24.20
C HIS A 230 13.55 -7.34 -24.98
N ALA A 231 13.00 -6.31 -24.34
CA ALA A 231 12.17 -5.31 -24.99
C ALA A 231 12.67 -3.91 -24.60
N THR A 232 12.88 -3.08 -25.61
CA THR A 232 13.33 -1.70 -25.47
C THR A 232 12.20 -0.77 -25.82
N ALA A 233 11.72 -0.02 -24.83
CA ALA A 233 10.73 1.03 -25.01
C ALA A 233 11.43 2.36 -25.31
N ASN A 234 11.06 2.98 -26.43
CA ASN A 234 11.65 4.21 -26.95
C ASN A 234 10.75 5.42 -26.63
N GLY A 235 10.93 5.99 -25.45
CA GLY A 235 10.11 7.07 -24.91
C GLY A 235 10.50 8.46 -25.42
N ARG A 236 9.50 9.34 -25.51
CA ARG A 236 9.62 10.76 -25.81
C ARG A 236 8.66 11.56 -24.93
N GLY A 237 8.88 12.86 -24.82
CA GLY A 237 7.98 13.75 -24.11
C GLY A 237 8.04 15.18 -24.61
N ASP A 238 7.11 15.99 -24.12
CA ASP A 238 6.94 17.40 -24.51
C ASP A 238 8.20 18.24 -24.27
N ASN A 239 8.99 17.88 -23.25
CA ASN A 239 10.10 18.68 -22.76
C ASN A 239 11.47 18.31 -23.37
N PHE A 240 11.53 17.34 -24.31
CA PHE A 240 12.78 16.93 -24.95
C PHE A 240 12.60 16.40 -26.38
N ASP A 241 13.55 16.71 -27.26
CA ASP A 241 13.43 16.41 -28.70
C ASP A 241 13.97 15.02 -29.09
N GLU A 242 14.76 14.39 -28.21
CA GLU A 242 15.39 13.08 -28.45
C GLU A 242 14.50 11.89 -28.00
N VAL A 243 14.93 10.67 -28.30
CA VAL A 243 14.33 9.45 -27.76
C VAL A 243 15.16 8.98 -26.59
N VAL A 244 14.51 8.64 -25.48
CA VAL A 244 15.15 7.93 -24.38
C VAL A 244 14.69 6.48 -24.38
N ALA A 245 15.65 5.56 -24.36
CA ALA A 245 15.40 4.13 -24.37
C ALA A 245 15.48 3.55 -22.95
N GLY A 246 14.49 2.74 -22.58
CA GLY A 246 14.57 1.82 -21.44
C GLY A 246 14.50 0.39 -21.93
N THR A 247 15.35 -0.50 -21.42
CA THR A 247 15.37 -1.92 -21.80
C THR A 247 15.00 -2.78 -20.60
N ILE A 248 14.11 -3.75 -20.81
CA ILE A 248 13.77 -4.79 -19.84
C ILE A 248 14.04 -6.17 -20.43
N HIS A 249 14.60 -7.05 -19.62
CA HIS A 249 14.89 -8.45 -19.93
C HIS A 249 13.83 -9.35 -19.31
N PHE A 250 13.49 -10.42 -20.00
CA PHE A 250 12.54 -11.41 -19.51
C PHE A 250 12.82 -12.78 -20.10
N THR A 251 12.26 -13.81 -19.48
CA THR A 251 12.36 -15.19 -19.98
C THR A 251 10.98 -15.76 -20.23
N VAL A 252 10.75 -16.29 -21.44
CA VAL A 252 9.63 -17.20 -21.70
C VAL A 252 10.14 -18.61 -21.40
N ALA A 253 9.68 -19.21 -20.32
CA ALA A 253 10.11 -20.52 -19.86
C ALA A 253 9.06 -21.59 -20.18
N PRO A 254 9.47 -22.88 -20.36
CA PRO A 254 8.52 -23.99 -20.43
C PRO A 254 7.53 -23.90 -19.27
N ALA A 255 6.25 -24.05 -19.58
CA ALA A 255 5.19 -24.02 -18.59
C ALA A 255 4.67 -25.44 -18.35
N HIS A 256 4.32 -25.70 -17.10
CA HIS A 256 3.67 -26.93 -16.68
C HIS A 256 2.22 -26.61 -16.32
N ALA A 257 1.32 -27.52 -16.68
CA ALA A 257 -0.10 -27.32 -16.46
C ALA A 257 -0.45 -27.28 -14.97
N LEU A 258 -1.36 -26.39 -14.61
CA LEU A 258 -2.05 -26.32 -13.33
C LEU A 258 -3.47 -26.86 -13.54
N ASP A 259 -3.70 -28.12 -13.22
CA ASP A 259 -5.05 -28.70 -13.26
C ASP A 259 -5.78 -28.40 -11.94
N LEU A 260 -6.59 -27.35 -11.94
CA LEU A 260 -7.39 -26.97 -10.78
C LEU A 260 -8.68 -27.80 -10.72
N GLN A 261 -8.77 -28.63 -9.69
CA GLN A 261 -9.92 -29.45 -9.38
C GLN A 261 -10.64 -28.88 -8.17
N VAL A 262 -11.85 -28.36 -8.40
CA VAL A 262 -12.64 -27.71 -7.36
C VAL A 262 -13.75 -28.65 -6.90
N GLY A 263 -13.77 -28.95 -5.61
CA GLY A 263 -14.83 -29.72 -4.97
C GLY A 263 -16.16 -28.98 -5.00
N SER A 264 -17.25 -29.69 -4.72
CA SER A 264 -18.57 -29.09 -4.55
C SER A 264 -18.57 -28.10 -3.38
N HIS A 265 -19.45 -27.10 -3.45
CA HIS A 265 -19.69 -26.11 -2.40
C HIS A 265 -18.62 -25.01 -2.28
N GLY A 266 -18.08 -24.61 -3.43
CA GLY A 266 -17.26 -23.43 -3.57
C GLY A 266 -16.71 -23.28 -4.98
N THR A 267 -15.99 -22.19 -5.20
CA THR A 267 -15.16 -21.94 -6.38
C THR A 267 -13.70 -21.79 -5.95
N ALA A 268 -12.77 -21.92 -6.87
CA ALA A 268 -11.39 -21.56 -6.60
C ALA A 268 -10.74 -21.05 -7.88
N SER A 269 -9.72 -20.20 -7.73
CA SER A 269 -8.80 -19.86 -8.81
C SER A 269 -7.36 -20.05 -8.39
N VAL A 270 -6.45 -20.11 -9.37
CA VAL A 270 -5.01 -20.20 -9.13
C VAL A 270 -4.36 -19.00 -9.77
N GLN A 271 -3.46 -18.37 -9.02
CA GLN A 271 -2.71 -17.21 -9.46
C GLN A 271 -1.20 -17.45 -9.46
N VAL A 272 -0.53 -16.87 -10.44
CA VAL A 272 0.94 -16.74 -10.50
C VAL A 272 1.23 -15.26 -10.60
N ASN A 273 2.06 -14.74 -9.68
CA ASN A 273 2.38 -13.30 -9.61
C ASN A 273 1.13 -12.38 -9.60
N GLY A 274 0.07 -12.81 -8.89
CA GLY A 274 -1.17 -12.03 -8.72
C GLY A 274 -2.14 -12.07 -9.91
N ARG A 275 -1.88 -12.90 -10.93
CA ARG A 275 -2.76 -13.06 -12.10
C ARG A 275 -3.25 -14.49 -12.20
N GLU A 276 -4.52 -14.69 -12.61
CA GLU A 276 -5.05 -16.04 -12.83
C GLU A 276 -4.25 -16.78 -13.90
N ALA A 277 -3.93 -18.04 -13.63
CA ALA A 277 -3.06 -18.85 -14.47
C ALA A 277 -3.50 -20.32 -14.49
N THR A 278 -3.48 -20.91 -15.69
CA THR A 278 -3.72 -22.34 -15.93
C THR A 278 -2.41 -23.13 -16.13
N GLN A 279 -1.28 -22.45 -16.09
CA GLN A 279 0.05 -23.01 -16.23
C GLN A 279 1.11 -22.08 -15.62
N ALA A 280 2.22 -22.64 -15.18
CA ALA A 280 3.31 -21.88 -14.56
C ALA A 280 4.67 -22.50 -14.91
N PRO A 281 5.75 -21.71 -15.01
CA PRO A 281 7.09 -22.24 -15.17
C PRO A 281 7.62 -22.82 -13.85
N GLU A 282 8.57 -23.76 -13.93
CA GLU A 282 9.27 -24.30 -12.76
C GLU A 282 9.84 -23.17 -11.89
N GLY A 283 9.69 -23.28 -10.57
CA GLY A 283 10.16 -22.30 -9.61
C GLY A 283 9.22 -21.11 -9.39
N ALA A 284 8.16 -20.96 -10.18
CA ALA A 284 7.17 -19.91 -9.96
C ALA A 284 6.42 -20.11 -8.63
N ARG A 285 6.12 -19.02 -7.93
CA ARG A 285 5.24 -19.05 -6.77
C ARG A 285 3.78 -19.05 -7.23
N VAL A 286 3.06 -20.09 -6.86
CA VAL A 286 1.65 -20.29 -7.19
C VAL A 286 0.82 -20.05 -5.93
N THR A 287 -0.30 -19.35 -6.07
CA THR A 287 -1.28 -19.07 -5.00
C THR A 287 -2.64 -19.63 -5.38
N VAL A 288 -3.28 -20.36 -4.48
CA VAL A 288 -4.62 -20.93 -4.64
C VAL A 288 -5.61 -20.05 -3.86
N LEU A 289 -6.71 -19.67 -4.49
CA LEU A 289 -7.70 -18.75 -3.93
C LEU A 289 -9.06 -19.46 -3.85
N PRO A 290 -9.33 -20.22 -2.76
CA PRO A 290 -10.62 -20.84 -2.55
C PRO A 290 -11.67 -19.82 -2.11
N VAL A 291 -12.88 -19.96 -2.63
CA VAL A 291 -14.07 -19.16 -2.29
C VAL A 291 -15.22 -20.13 -1.98
N PRO A 292 -15.44 -20.49 -0.70
CA PRO A 292 -16.51 -21.41 -0.31
C PRO A 292 -17.90 -20.86 -0.64
N ASP A 293 -18.82 -21.74 -1.02
CA ASP A 293 -20.24 -21.41 -1.16
C ASP A 293 -20.86 -21.09 0.21
N GLU A 294 -22.07 -20.52 0.17
CA GLU A 294 -22.87 -20.28 1.36
C GLU A 294 -22.96 -21.54 2.26
N GLY A 295 -22.78 -21.34 3.57
CA GLY A 295 -22.83 -22.42 4.55
C GLY A 295 -21.62 -23.37 4.54
N HIS A 296 -20.58 -23.07 3.76
CA HIS A 296 -19.37 -23.91 3.66
C HIS A 296 -18.09 -23.13 3.99
N ALA A 297 -17.02 -23.86 4.29
CA ALA A 297 -15.67 -23.36 4.53
C ALA A 297 -14.68 -24.17 3.68
N THR A 298 -13.52 -23.59 3.36
CA THR A 298 -12.42 -24.34 2.76
C THR A 298 -12.01 -25.45 3.71
N ASP A 299 -11.97 -26.67 3.21
CA ASP A 299 -11.59 -27.86 3.98
C ASP A 299 -10.10 -28.13 3.80
N GLU A 300 -9.67 -28.39 2.57
CA GLU A 300 -8.30 -28.77 2.28
C GLU A 300 -7.86 -28.25 0.90
N VAL A 301 -6.58 -27.89 0.79
CA VAL A 301 -5.90 -27.70 -0.50
C VAL A 301 -4.84 -28.78 -0.63
N ARG A 302 -4.86 -29.51 -1.75
CA ARG A 302 -3.91 -30.58 -2.04
C ARG A 302 -3.12 -30.27 -3.31
N LEU A 303 -1.83 -30.53 -3.26
CA LEU A 303 -0.95 -30.55 -4.41
C LEU A 303 -0.61 -32.00 -4.75
N ASN A 304 -0.96 -32.45 -5.96
CA ASN A 304 -0.72 -33.82 -6.42
C ASN A 304 -1.25 -34.90 -5.45
N GLY A 305 -2.37 -34.60 -4.77
CA GLY A 305 -3.02 -35.50 -3.82
C GLY A 305 -2.54 -35.39 -2.37
N GLU A 306 -1.43 -34.70 -2.11
CA GLU A 306 -0.93 -34.43 -0.76
C GLU A 306 -1.42 -33.08 -0.24
N ALA A 307 -1.86 -33.03 1.02
CA ALA A 307 -2.27 -31.80 1.67
C ALA A 307 -1.11 -30.81 1.77
N ILE A 308 -1.34 -29.56 1.41
CA ILE A 308 -0.36 -28.48 1.62
C ILE A 308 -0.79 -27.59 2.78
N GLU A 309 0.19 -27.05 3.49
CA GLU A 309 -0.05 -26.04 4.53
C GLU A 309 -0.25 -24.68 3.88
N GLY A 310 -1.37 -24.01 4.19
CA GLY A 310 -1.76 -22.75 3.57
C GLY A 310 -2.28 -22.95 2.14
N ALA A 311 -2.08 -21.92 1.30
CA ALA A 311 -2.64 -21.87 -0.05
C ALA A 311 -1.59 -21.51 -1.11
N THR A 312 -0.30 -21.72 -0.84
CA THR A 312 0.78 -21.36 -1.78
C THR A 312 1.81 -22.46 -1.90
N PHE A 313 2.36 -22.65 -3.11
CA PHE A 313 3.45 -23.60 -3.37
C PHE A 313 4.39 -23.08 -4.47
N THR A 314 5.56 -23.71 -4.58
CA THR A 314 6.50 -23.46 -5.68
C THR A 314 6.25 -24.50 -6.79
N MET A 315 6.06 -24.03 -8.01
CA MET A 315 5.77 -24.89 -9.16
C MET A 315 6.94 -25.86 -9.41
N PRO A 316 6.70 -27.18 -9.44
CA PRO A 316 7.73 -28.14 -9.82
C PRO A 316 7.96 -28.13 -11.34
N GLY A 317 9.01 -28.82 -11.79
CA GLY A 317 9.32 -29.04 -13.22
C GLY A 317 8.38 -30.04 -13.91
N GLU A 318 7.13 -30.14 -13.47
CA GLU A 318 6.12 -31.05 -14.01
C GLU A 318 4.69 -30.51 -13.79
N ALA A 319 3.73 -31.05 -14.53
CA ALA A 319 2.33 -30.68 -14.37
C ALA A 319 1.82 -31.07 -12.97
N VAL A 320 0.97 -30.23 -12.40
CA VAL A 320 0.41 -30.48 -11.07
C VAL A 320 -1.11 -30.46 -11.10
N VAL A 321 -1.69 -31.23 -10.19
CA VAL A 321 -3.12 -31.18 -9.85
C VAL A 321 -3.25 -30.43 -8.55
N VAL A 322 -4.01 -29.34 -8.56
CA VAL A 322 -4.40 -28.59 -7.36
C VAL A 322 -5.84 -28.96 -7.04
N ALA A 323 -6.08 -29.68 -5.96
CA ALA A 323 -7.44 -30.01 -5.53
C ALA A 323 -7.83 -29.12 -4.34
N VAL A 324 -9.00 -28.49 -4.43
CA VAL A 324 -9.59 -27.69 -3.35
C VAL A 324 -10.89 -28.36 -2.92
N THR A 325 -11.03 -28.69 -1.64
CA THR A 325 -12.27 -29.21 -1.08
C THR A 325 -12.91 -28.21 -0.13
N PHE A 326 -14.22 -28.32 0.01
CA PHE A 326 -15.02 -27.54 0.94
C PHE A 326 -15.79 -28.47 1.85
N ARG A 327 -16.07 -28.00 3.06
CA ARG A 327 -16.88 -28.70 4.06
C ARG A 327 -18.02 -27.80 4.51
N GLU A 328 -19.12 -28.42 4.88
CA GLU A 328 -20.21 -27.70 5.54
C GLU A 328 -19.68 -27.05 6.82
N LYS A 329 -20.08 -25.80 7.03
CA LYS A 329 -19.79 -25.10 8.26
C LYS A 329 -20.52 -25.78 9.40
N VAL A 330 -19.82 -26.04 10.48
CA VAL A 330 -20.44 -26.60 11.67
C VAL A 330 -21.29 -25.50 12.32
N ALA A 331 -22.44 -25.84 12.90
CA ALA A 331 -23.29 -24.86 13.58
C ALA A 331 -22.48 -24.09 14.65
N GLY A 332 -22.38 -22.77 14.49
CA GLY A 332 -21.55 -21.89 15.33
C GLY A 332 -20.19 -21.54 14.73
N GLU A 333 -19.85 -22.08 13.55
CA GLU A 333 -18.65 -21.71 12.81
C GLU A 333 -18.80 -20.29 12.24
N PRO A 334 -17.92 -19.35 12.65
CA PRO A 334 -18.01 -17.96 12.24
C PRO A 334 -17.80 -17.75 10.74
N THR A 335 -18.66 -16.93 10.12
CA THR A 335 -18.38 -16.25 8.85
C THR A 335 -17.75 -14.89 9.04
N LEU A 336 -17.73 -14.38 10.27
CA LEU A 336 -17.32 -13.02 10.60
C LEU A 336 -15.82 -12.83 10.33
N ILE A 337 -15.48 -11.82 9.55
CA ILE A 337 -14.09 -11.47 9.21
C ILE A 337 -13.74 -10.11 9.82
N LEU A 338 -12.45 -9.87 10.03
CA LEU A 338 -11.87 -8.54 10.17
C LEU A 338 -11.82 -7.92 8.76
N SER A 339 -12.70 -6.97 8.48
CA SER A 339 -12.79 -6.32 7.16
C SER A 339 -11.96 -5.05 7.06
N GLN A 340 -11.67 -4.40 8.19
CA GLN A 340 -10.78 -3.24 8.18
C GLN A 340 -10.04 -3.09 9.51
N TYR A 341 -8.73 -2.91 9.43
CA TYR A 341 -7.91 -2.35 10.50
C TYR A 341 -7.66 -0.89 10.15
N TYR A 342 -8.01 0.06 11.03
CA TYR A 342 -7.71 1.47 10.83
C TYR A 342 -6.98 2.03 12.04
N GLU A 343 -5.78 2.55 11.79
CA GLU A 343 -4.98 3.31 12.73
C GLU A 343 -4.71 4.70 12.14
N GLY A 344 -5.44 5.68 12.64
CA GLY A 344 -5.22 7.09 12.35
C GLY A 344 -4.43 7.78 13.46
N SER A 345 -4.38 9.11 13.35
CA SER A 345 -3.67 9.96 14.31
C SER A 345 -4.23 9.82 15.74
N GLY A 346 -3.34 9.65 16.71
CA GLY A 346 -3.67 9.57 18.14
C GLY A 346 -4.60 8.42 18.48
N ASP A 347 -5.75 8.75 19.05
CA ASP A 347 -6.78 7.80 19.51
C ASP A 347 -7.79 7.43 18.41
N ASN A 348 -7.58 7.88 17.17
CA ASN A 348 -8.43 7.48 16.04
C ASN A 348 -8.07 6.05 15.63
N LYS A 349 -8.69 5.08 16.30
CA LYS A 349 -8.40 3.65 16.14
C LYS A 349 -9.69 2.88 15.98
N TRP A 350 -9.79 2.11 14.91
CA TRP A 350 -11.02 1.40 14.55
C TRP A 350 -10.71 0.00 14.04
N ILE A 351 -11.59 -0.93 14.37
CA ILE A 351 -11.67 -2.26 13.79
C ILE A 351 -13.06 -2.43 13.23
N GLU A 352 -13.14 -2.80 11.96
CA GLU A 352 -14.37 -3.22 11.32
C GLU A 352 -14.41 -4.73 11.19
N LEU A 353 -15.56 -5.29 11.57
CA LEU A 353 -15.92 -6.66 11.24
C LEU A 353 -16.96 -6.65 10.13
N TYR A 354 -16.90 -7.63 9.24
CA TYR A 354 -17.92 -7.85 8.21
C TYR A 354 -18.47 -9.26 8.31
N ASN A 355 -19.78 -9.40 8.10
CA ASN A 355 -20.42 -10.70 7.97
C ASN A 355 -20.72 -11.01 6.49
N PRO A 356 -19.83 -11.70 5.77
CA PRO A 356 -20.08 -12.21 4.42
C PRO A 356 -21.09 -13.37 4.39
N GLY A 357 -21.47 -13.91 5.55
CA GLY A 357 -22.45 -14.97 5.65
C GLY A 357 -23.88 -14.49 5.41
N THR A 358 -24.78 -15.42 5.13
CA THR A 358 -26.20 -15.17 4.86
C THR A 358 -27.09 -15.14 6.10
N GLU A 359 -26.53 -15.55 7.24
CA GLU A 359 -27.22 -15.57 8.53
C GLU A 359 -26.66 -14.51 9.48
N ALA A 360 -27.50 -14.04 10.40
CA ALA A 360 -27.07 -13.08 11.40
C ALA A 360 -26.20 -13.73 12.48
N VAL A 361 -25.05 -13.12 12.79
CA VAL A 361 -24.12 -13.59 13.83
C VAL A 361 -24.45 -12.91 15.16
N ARG A 362 -24.78 -13.70 16.19
CA ARG A 362 -24.96 -13.19 17.57
C ARG A 362 -23.64 -13.24 18.34
N LEU A 363 -23.09 -12.08 18.65
CA LEU A 363 -21.73 -11.94 19.19
C LEU A 363 -21.62 -12.49 20.62
N GLU A 364 -22.59 -12.19 21.48
CA GLU A 364 -22.58 -12.65 22.87
C GLU A 364 -22.77 -14.16 23.01
N ALA A 365 -23.52 -14.79 22.09
CA ALA A 365 -23.89 -16.20 22.21
C ALA A 365 -22.69 -17.14 22.01
N ALA A 366 -21.76 -16.73 21.14
CA ALA A 366 -20.51 -17.45 20.90
C ALA A 366 -19.32 -16.85 21.68
N GLY A 367 -19.52 -15.75 22.42
CA GLY A 367 -18.45 -15.12 23.21
C GLY A 367 -17.40 -14.43 22.34
N TYR A 368 -17.83 -13.77 21.26
CA TYR A 368 -16.92 -13.05 20.39
C TYR A 368 -16.19 -11.92 21.12
N ARG A 369 -14.89 -11.78 20.82
CA ARG A 369 -14.01 -10.79 21.46
C ARG A 369 -12.84 -10.45 20.56
N LEU A 370 -12.37 -9.21 20.66
CA LEU A 370 -11.10 -8.78 20.09
C LEU A 370 -10.01 -8.90 21.14
N GLY A 371 -8.95 -9.65 20.83
CA GLY A 371 -7.72 -9.67 21.60
C GLY A 371 -6.63 -8.87 20.90
N LEU A 372 -5.88 -8.09 21.67
CA LEU A 372 -4.75 -7.31 21.17
C LEU A 372 -3.44 -7.82 21.76
N TRP A 373 -2.45 -8.11 20.91
CA TRP A 373 -1.10 -8.45 21.34
C TRP A 373 -0.15 -7.36 20.91
N GLN A 374 0.53 -6.76 21.90
CA GLN A 374 1.25 -5.52 21.68
C GLN A 374 2.75 -5.68 21.50
N ASN A 375 3.33 -4.81 20.66
CA ASN A 375 4.76 -4.73 20.42
C ASN A 375 5.36 -6.13 20.25
N ALA A 376 6.53 -6.42 20.85
CA ALA A 376 7.25 -7.68 20.71
C ALA A 376 6.43 -8.96 21.02
N ASN A 377 5.28 -8.85 21.68
CA ASN A 377 4.37 -9.98 21.93
C ASN A 377 3.31 -10.18 20.84
N ARG A 378 3.31 -9.39 19.75
CA ARG A 378 2.33 -9.41 18.65
C ARG A 378 2.05 -10.79 18.05
N GLU A 379 2.96 -11.74 18.15
CA GLU A 379 2.77 -13.12 17.65
C GLU A 379 2.32 -14.12 18.74
N GLY A 380 2.19 -13.67 19.99
CA GLY A 380 1.87 -14.52 21.14
C GLY A 380 0.53 -15.25 21.04
N TRP A 381 -0.39 -14.75 20.22
CA TRP A 381 -1.68 -15.39 19.95
C TRP A 381 -1.51 -16.77 19.27
N LYS A 382 -0.47 -16.95 18.45
CA LYS A 382 -0.14 -18.25 17.81
C LYS A 382 0.24 -19.32 18.83
N ALA A 383 0.77 -18.89 19.98
CA ALA A 383 1.17 -19.75 21.09
C ALA A 383 0.11 -19.88 22.19
N GLY A 384 -1.10 -19.36 21.97
CA GLY A 384 -2.19 -19.42 22.98
C GLY A 384 -1.92 -18.60 24.24
N THR A 385 -1.03 -17.60 24.18
CA THR A 385 -0.86 -16.65 25.30
C THR A 385 -2.07 -15.73 25.39
N ALA A 386 -2.36 -15.17 26.56
CA ALA A 386 -3.45 -14.20 26.68
C ALA A 386 -3.07 -12.85 26.04
N PRO A 387 -4.04 -12.11 25.46
CA PRO A 387 -3.79 -10.77 24.92
C PRO A 387 -3.51 -9.74 26.01
N ALA A 388 -2.85 -8.65 25.63
CA ALA A 388 -2.60 -7.49 26.50
C ALA A 388 -3.90 -6.77 26.87
N THR A 389 -4.82 -6.64 25.91
CA THR A 389 -6.15 -6.09 26.14
C THR A 389 -7.22 -6.93 25.43
N VAL A 390 -8.45 -6.86 25.96
CA VAL A 390 -9.60 -7.60 25.43
C VAL A 390 -10.77 -6.65 25.33
N THR A 391 -11.46 -6.69 24.20
CA THR A 391 -12.78 -6.08 24.03
C THR A 391 -13.80 -7.18 23.79
N VAL A 392 -14.74 -7.36 24.72
CA VAL A 392 -15.87 -8.28 24.54
C VAL A 392 -16.87 -7.63 23.58
N LEU A 393 -17.33 -8.39 22.60
CA LEU A 393 -18.29 -7.91 21.60
C LEU A 393 -19.69 -8.41 21.93
N THR A 394 -20.69 -7.57 21.65
CA THR A 394 -22.10 -7.88 21.95
C THR A 394 -23.02 -7.35 20.86
N GLY A 395 -24.17 -7.97 20.71
CA GLY A 395 -25.16 -7.61 19.72
C GLY A 395 -25.19 -8.58 18.55
N VAL A 396 -25.78 -8.14 17.44
CA VAL A 396 -26.02 -8.96 16.27
C VAL A 396 -25.43 -8.28 15.04
N VAL A 397 -24.63 -9.00 14.28
CA VAL A 397 -24.15 -8.57 12.95
C VAL A 397 -25.02 -9.28 11.92
N ALA A 398 -25.94 -8.54 11.28
CA ALA A 398 -26.76 -9.10 10.22
C ALA A 398 -25.90 -9.53 9.03
N SER A 399 -26.48 -10.36 8.16
CA SER A 399 -25.85 -10.72 6.88
C SER A 399 -25.50 -9.47 6.07
N GLY A 400 -24.33 -9.46 5.43
CA GLY A 400 -23.85 -8.36 4.60
C GLY A 400 -23.64 -7.05 5.34
N SER A 401 -23.64 -7.06 6.68
CA SER A 401 -23.50 -5.86 7.51
C SER A 401 -22.12 -5.79 8.16
N THR A 402 -21.71 -4.55 8.44
CA THR A 402 -20.48 -4.25 9.17
C THR A 402 -20.75 -4.01 10.66
N TYR A 403 -19.71 -4.19 11.47
CA TYR A 403 -19.72 -3.92 12.91
C TYR A 403 -18.46 -3.16 13.32
N LEU A 404 -18.62 -1.93 13.80
CA LEU A 404 -17.50 -1.04 14.10
C LEU A 404 -17.18 -1.02 15.59
N VAL A 405 -15.91 -1.23 15.91
CA VAL A 405 -15.33 -1.04 17.23
C VAL A 405 -14.33 0.10 17.15
N ALA A 406 -14.47 1.11 18.00
CA ALA A 406 -13.58 2.26 18.05
C ALA A 406 -12.93 2.43 19.41
N HIS A 407 -11.77 3.08 19.43
CA HIS A 407 -11.26 3.64 20.67
C HIS A 407 -12.23 4.70 21.20
N ALA A 408 -12.45 4.77 22.52
CA ALA A 408 -13.51 5.60 23.08
C ALA A 408 -13.27 7.12 22.91
N ALA A 409 -12.02 7.51 22.64
CA ALA A 409 -11.64 8.88 22.34
C ALA A 409 -11.44 9.15 20.83
N ALA A 410 -11.82 8.22 19.95
CA ALA A 410 -11.75 8.43 18.51
C ALA A 410 -12.63 9.60 18.09
N ALA A 411 -12.05 10.56 17.38
CA ALA A 411 -12.69 11.75 16.84
C ALA A 411 -12.79 11.73 15.31
N ALA A 412 -11.98 10.90 14.64
CA ALA A 412 -12.00 10.67 13.20
C ALA A 412 -12.01 9.16 12.89
N PRO A 413 -12.55 8.76 11.71
CA PRO A 413 -13.30 9.60 10.77
C PRO A 413 -14.63 10.09 11.36
N VAL A 414 -14.97 11.36 11.10
CA VAL A 414 -16.17 12.02 11.66
C VAL A 414 -17.48 11.42 11.17
N TYR A 415 -17.45 10.67 10.07
CA TYR A 415 -18.64 10.04 9.48
C TYR A 415 -18.95 8.68 10.10
N ALA A 416 -17.99 8.03 10.76
CA ALA A 416 -18.16 6.69 11.29
C ALA A 416 -18.78 6.74 12.69
N THR A 417 -19.60 5.75 13.01
CA THR A 417 -20.21 5.62 14.33
C THR A 417 -19.97 4.20 14.83
N ALA A 418 -19.31 4.08 15.98
CA ALA A 418 -18.98 2.78 16.56
C ALA A 418 -20.20 2.14 17.24
N GLN A 419 -20.36 0.83 17.05
CA GLN A 419 -21.26 0.02 17.86
C GLN A 419 -20.64 -0.25 19.25
N VAL A 420 -19.31 -0.31 19.34
CA VAL A 420 -18.56 -0.45 20.60
C VAL A 420 -17.47 0.60 20.69
N ALA A 421 -17.52 1.42 21.74
CA ALA A 421 -16.44 2.32 22.12
C ALA A 421 -15.68 1.73 23.31
N THR A 422 -14.35 1.64 23.23
CA THR A 422 -13.51 0.98 24.25
C THR A 422 -12.16 1.69 24.42
N ASN A 423 -11.57 1.67 25.62
CA ASN A 423 -10.18 2.15 25.82
C ASN A 423 -9.14 1.04 25.57
N ALA A 424 -9.56 -0.12 25.06
CA ALA A 424 -8.70 -1.28 24.87
C ALA A 424 -8.04 -1.35 23.48
N LEU A 425 -8.50 -0.56 22.50
CA LEU A 425 -7.84 -0.45 21.20
C LEU A 425 -6.59 0.44 21.33
N LEU A 426 -5.49 -0.18 21.75
CA LEU A 426 -4.22 0.50 22.05
C LEU A 426 -3.14 0.24 21.01
N PHE A 427 -3.52 -0.20 19.81
CA PHE A 427 -2.57 -0.50 18.75
C PHE A 427 -1.92 0.77 18.18
N ASN A 428 -0.63 0.69 17.88
CA ASN A 428 0.24 1.77 17.43
C ASN A 428 1.18 1.33 16.28
N GLY A 429 0.74 0.35 15.50
CA GLY A 429 1.39 -0.10 14.27
C GLY A 429 2.20 -1.38 14.39
N ASP A 430 2.39 -1.89 15.60
CA ASP A 430 3.22 -3.06 15.89
C ASP A 430 2.46 -4.15 16.66
N ASP A 431 1.14 -4.15 16.54
CA ASP A 431 0.25 -4.95 17.37
C ASP A 431 -0.70 -5.79 16.51
N SER A 432 -0.86 -7.06 16.88
CA SER A 432 -1.82 -7.93 16.21
C SER A 432 -3.20 -7.81 16.86
N VAL A 433 -4.23 -7.72 16.02
CA VAL A 433 -5.63 -7.77 16.44
C VAL A 433 -6.22 -9.10 15.99
N VAL A 434 -6.79 -9.85 16.92
CA VAL A 434 -7.34 -11.18 16.63
C VAL A 434 -8.77 -11.27 17.12
N LEU A 435 -9.66 -11.70 16.24
CA LEU A 435 -11.03 -12.02 16.56
C LEU A 435 -11.10 -13.45 17.09
N TYR A 436 -11.63 -13.61 18.29
CA TYR A 436 -11.79 -14.90 18.96
C TYR A 436 -13.26 -15.20 19.22
N THR A 437 -13.54 -16.49 19.34
CA THR A 437 -14.77 -17.04 19.92
C THR A 437 -14.47 -17.73 21.26
N GLY A 438 -15.48 -17.92 22.11
CA GLY A 438 -15.37 -18.62 23.38
C GLY A 438 -14.50 -17.94 24.44
N ALA A 439 -14.13 -18.69 25.49
CA ALA A 439 -13.42 -18.17 26.66
C ALA A 439 -11.90 -18.41 26.65
N GLU A 440 -11.41 -19.43 25.93
CA GLU A 440 -10.01 -19.86 25.92
C GLU A 440 -9.20 -19.20 24.78
N TYR A 441 -7.97 -18.78 25.06
CA TYR A 441 -7.04 -18.25 24.05
C TYR A 441 -6.22 -19.39 23.46
N ALA A 442 -6.75 -19.99 22.40
CA ALA A 442 -6.09 -21.07 21.67
C ALA A 442 -6.24 -20.80 20.17
N PRO A 443 -5.27 -21.20 19.32
CA PRO A 443 -5.37 -21.05 17.87
C PRO A 443 -6.68 -21.61 17.28
N ALA A 444 -7.21 -22.69 17.87
CA ALA A 444 -8.50 -23.29 17.46
C ALA A 444 -9.73 -22.39 17.68
N ASN A 445 -9.62 -21.36 18.52
CA ASN A 445 -10.69 -20.40 18.79
C ASN A 445 -10.49 -19.08 18.04
N VAL A 446 -9.43 -18.97 17.23
CA VAL A 446 -9.22 -17.82 16.33
C VAL A 446 -10.25 -17.91 15.21
N VAL A 447 -10.94 -16.81 15.01
CA VAL A 447 -11.91 -16.62 13.94
C VAL A 447 -11.28 -15.96 12.73
N ASP A 448 -10.57 -14.87 12.98
CA ASP A 448 -9.79 -14.13 11.99
C ASP A 448 -8.68 -13.35 12.71
N ALA A 449 -7.62 -13.00 11.98
CA ALA A 449 -6.50 -12.27 12.51
C ALA A 449 -6.02 -11.18 11.54
N PHE A 450 -5.79 -10.00 12.09
CA PHE A 450 -4.84 -9.04 11.58
C PHE A 450 -3.51 -9.30 12.29
N GLY A 451 -2.82 -10.35 11.86
CA GLY A 451 -1.58 -10.84 12.47
C GLY A 451 -0.35 -10.13 11.92
N LEU A 452 0.30 -9.30 12.73
CA LEU A 452 1.56 -8.65 12.39
C LEU A 452 2.76 -9.45 12.88
N THR A 453 3.80 -9.49 12.05
CA THR A 453 5.13 -10.04 12.39
C THR A 453 6.18 -8.95 12.61
N SER A 454 5.88 -7.71 12.21
CA SER A 454 6.76 -6.56 12.36
C SER A 454 5.97 -5.26 12.58
N ASN A 455 6.69 -4.19 12.94
CA ASN A 455 6.12 -2.85 13.10
C ASN A 455 5.91 -2.22 11.71
N ALA A 456 4.73 -2.44 11.14
CA ALA A 456 4.43 -2.12 9.75
C ALA A 456 3.08 -1.42 9.52
N ALA A 457 2.22 -1.33 10.53
CA ALA A 457 0.85 -0.84 10.39
C ALA A 457 0.60 0.56 10.96
N ALA A 458 1.66 1.25 11.41
CA ALA A 458 1.53 2.56 12.08
C ALA A 458 0.93 3.59 11.12
N ASN A 459 -0.09 4.33 11.58
CA ASN A 459 -0.78 5.37 10.80
C ASN A 459 -1.26 4.85 9.41
N CYS A 460 -1.82 3.66 9.36
CA CYS A 460 -2.32 3.05 8.14
C CYS A 460 -3.72 2.49 8.36
N SER A 461 -4.42 2.28 7.26
CA SER A 461 -5.55 1.37 7.24
C SER A 461 -5.30 0.22 6.29
N TYR A 462 -5.85 -0.93 6.62
CA TYR A 462 -5.83 -2.12 5.79
C TYR A 462 -7.26 -2.57 5.60
N VAL A 463 -7.70 -2.56 4.35
CA VAL A 463 -9.03 -2.99 3.92
C VAL A 463 -8.91 -4.42 3.44
N ARG A 464 -9.74 -5.32 3.97
CA ARG A 464 -9.78 -6.69 3.49
C ARG A 464 -10.33 -6.70 2.07
N ARG A 465 -9.76 -7.49 1.17
CA ARG A 465 -10.26 -7.60 -0.20
C ARG A 465 -11.65 -8.24 -0.20
N PRO A 466 -12.60 -7.77 -1.04
CA PRO A 466 -13.95 -8.33 -1.17
C PRO A 466 -14.03 -9.83 -1.44
N SER A 467 -13.00 -10.41 -2.05
CA SER A 467 -12.92 -11.85 -2.33
C SER A 467 -12.73 -12.71 -1.09
N VAL A 468 -12.42 -12.10 0.07
CA VAL A 468 -12.21 -12.83 1.32
C VAL A 468 -13.53 -12.96 2.07
N VAL A 469 -14.10 -14.17 2.09
CA VAL A 469 -15.43 -14.46 2.65
C VAL A 469 -15.37 -15.34 3.91
N CYS A 470 -14.18 -15.64 4.41
CA CYS A 470 -13.94 -16.33 5.66
C CYS A 470 -12.66 -15.82 6.31
N GLY A 471 -12.58 -15.89 7.64
CA GLY A 471 -11.42 -15.40 8.39
C GLY A 471 -10.18 -16.28 8.19
N ALA A 472 -9.01 -15.70 8.43
CA ALA A 472 -7.72 -16.37 8.40
C ALA A 472 -7.15 -16.50 9.82
N SER A 473 -6.59 -17.66 10.15
CA SER A 473 -5.89 -17.90 11.42
C SER A 473 -4.38 -17.73 11.30
N ALA A 474 -3.91 -16.93 10.35
CA ALA A 474 -2.51 -16.75 9.98
C ALA A 474 -2.09 -15.27 9.99
N ASP A 475 -0.85 -14.99 9.62
CA ASP A 475 -0.35 -13.62 9.47
C ASP A 475 -1.02 -12.90 8.32
N MET A 476 -1.04 -11.56 8.40
CA MET A 476 -1.57 -10.71 7.35
C MET A 476 -0.81 -10.93 6.02
N GLY A 477 -1.53 -11.42 5.00
CA GLY A 477 -1.02 -11.52 3.62
C GLY A 477 -1.41 -10.30 2.78
N SER A 478 -0.47 -9.75 2.00
CA SER A 478 -0.75 -8.64 1.06
C SER A 478 -1.73 -9.01 -0.07
N HIS A 479 -1.98 -10.31 -0.27
CA HIS A 479 -3.00 -10.80 -1.20
C HIS A 479 -4.42 -10.74 -0.60
N GLU A 480 -4.58 -10.64 0.72
CA GLU A 480 -5.87 -10.53 1.41
C GLU A 480 -6.20 -9.11 1.81
N TRP A 481 -5.19 -8.27 1.96
CA TRP A 481 -5.31 -6.92 2.50
C TRP A 481 -4.77 -5.88 1.53
N GLU A 482 -5.54 -4.82 1.37
CA GLU A 482 -5.16 -3.63 0.63
C GLU A 482 -4.83 -2.52 1.62
N ARG A 483 -3.58 -2.04 1.58
CA ARG A 483 -3.15 -0.93 2.42
C ARG A 483 -3.61 0.39 1.81
N VAL A 484 -4.24 1.23 2.62
CA VAL A 484 -4.70 2.58 2.27
C VAL A 484 -4.18 3.56 3.32
N ALA A 485 -4.03 4.84 2.96
CA ALA A 485 -3.62 5.85 3.92
C ALA A 485 -4.77 6.13 4.91
N TYR A 486 -4.46 6.35 6.19
CA TYR A 486 -5.51 6.67 7.16
C TYR A 486 -6.27 7.96 6.79
N THR A 487 -5.61 8.90 6.12
CA THR A 487 -6.23 10.14 5.63
C THR A 487 -7.25 9.91 4.51
N GLU A 488 -7.07 8.86 3.71
CA GLU A 488 -8.07 8.45 2.69
C GLU A 488 -9.33 7.93 3.39
N VAL A 489 -9.16 7.14 4.45
CA VAL A 489 -10.27 6.72 5.30
C VAL A 489 -10.92 7.92 5.99
N ASP A 490 -10.16 8.88 6.50
CA ASP A 490 -10.69 10.10 7.14
C ASP A 490 -11.57 10.92 6.18
N ALA A 491 -11.14 11.03 4.93
CA ALA A 491 -11.81 11.77 3.86
C ALA A 491 -12.78 10.93 3.02
N ALA A 492 -12.96 9.65 3.34
CA ALA A 492 -13.67 8.70 2.49
C ALA A 492 -15.07 9.19 2.15
N GLY A 493 -15.38 9.18 0.84
CA GLY A 493 -16.72 9.43 0.31
C GLY A 493 -17.66 8.26 0.59
N LEU A 494 -18.86 8.29 0.01
CA LEU A 494 -19.74 7.12 0.01
C LEU A 494 -19.23 6.09 -1.02
N ASN A 495 -19.49 4.81 -0.77
CA ASN A 495 -19.22 3.70 -1.70
C ASN A 495 -17.75 3.53 -2.14
N VAL A 496 -16.79 4.01 -1.35
CA VAL A 496 -15.37 3.74 -1.56
C VAL A 496 -14.91 2.60 -0.64
N PRO A 497 -14.04 1.68 -1.09
CA PRO A 497 -13.62 0.50 -0.32
C PRO A 497 -13.05 0.80 1.06
N GLU A 498 -12.38 1.93 1.22
CA GLU A 498 -11.71 2.35 2.45
C GLU A 498 -12.65 2.98 3.49
N ARG A 499 -13.94 3.18 3.15
CA ARG A 499 -14.91 3.78 4.05
C ARG A 499 -15.30 2.83 5.18
N LEU A 500 -15.04 3.23 6.42
CA LEU A 500 -15.59 2.51 7.59
C LEU A 500 -17.12 2.50 7.58
N GLY A 501 -17.67 1.33 7.89
CA GLY A 501 -19.09 1.01 7.81
C GLY A 501 -19.50 0.41 6.47
N TRP A 502 -18.58 0.20 5.53
CA TRP A 502 -18.87 -0.30 4.19
C TRP A 502 -17.85 -1.35 3.74
N HIS A 503 -18.33 -2.54 3.39
CA HIS A 503 -17.50 -3.60 2.82
C HIS A 503 -18.28 -4.37 1.74
N ALA A 504 -17.82 -4.27 0.49
CA ALA A 504 -18.22 -4.97 -0.74
C ALA A 504 -19.72 -5.21 -1.01
N VAL A 505 -20.18 -4.79 -2.20
CA VAL A 505 -21.48 -5.19 -2.79
C VAL A 505 -21.24 -6.19 -3.93
N HIS A 506 -21.89 -7.35 -3.90
CA HIS A 506 -22.18 -8.11 -5.12
C HIS A 506 -23.38 -7.43 -5.82
N GLY A 507 -23.12 -6.40 -6.62
CA GLY A 507 -24.16 -5.68 -7.36
C GLY A 507 -23.79 -4.22 -7.56
N GLY A 508 -23.98 -3.71 -8.79
CA GLY A 508 -23.65 -2.34 -9.16
C GLY A 508 -24.28 -1.27 -8.26
N GLU A 509 -23.69 -0.08 -8.36
CA GLU A 509 -24.02 1.17 -7.67
C GLU A 509 -25.46 1.23 -7.12
N PRO A 510 -25.66 1.39 -5.79
CA PRO A 510 -26.92 1.89 -5.29
C PRO A 510 -27.12 3.27 -5.94
N PRO A 511 -28.23 3.54 -6.64
CA PRO A 511 -28.46 4.87 -7.17
C PRO A 511 -28.34 5.85 -6.00
N GLU A 512 -27.51 6.89 -6.16
CA GLU A 512 -27.42 7.95 -5.17
C GLU A 512 -28.83 8.35 -4.74
N PRO A 513 -29.12 8.47 -3.42
CA PRO A 513 -30.37 9.06 -3.01
C PRO A 513 -30.49 10.42 -3.71
N PRO A 514 -31.58 10.70 -4.44
CA PRO A 514 -31.64 11.86 -5.31
C PRO A 514 -31.39 13.14 -4.52
N MET A 515 -30.29 13.83 -4.84
CA MET A 515 -30.12 15.21 -4.39
C MET A 515 -31.14 16.08 -5.12
N LEU A 516 -32.03 16.74 -4.36
CA LEU A 516 -32.94 17.78 -4.86
C LEU A 516 -32.13 19.02 -5.28
N SER A 517 -31.47 18.97 -6.43
CA SER A 517 -30.58 20.03 -6.92
C SER A 517 -31.32 21.11 -7.74
N ASN A 518 -32.60 20.90 -8.06
CA ASN A 518 -33.41 21.77 -8.92
C ASN A 518 -34.67 22.33 -8.22
N LEU A 519 -34.58 22.61 -6.93
CA LEU A 519 -35.70 23.22 -6.18
C LEU A 519 -35.96 24.64 -6.70
N SER A 520 -37.13 24.88 -7.29
CA SER A 520 -37.56 26.19 -7.77
C SER A 520 -38.96 26.55 -7.31
N ILE A 521 -39.27 27.85 -7.25
CA ILE A 521 -40.62 28.33 -6.92
C ILE A 521 -41.29 28.79 -8.22
N ALA A 522 -42.44 28.20 -8.54
CA ALA A 522 -43.25 28.60 -9.67
C ALA A 522 -44.75 28.59 -9.29
N GLY A 523 -45.47 29.67 -9.65
CA GLY A 523 -46.94 29.69 -9.65
C GLY A 523 -47.63 29.28 -8.33
N GLY A 524 -47.05 29.59 -7.17
CA GLY A 524 -47.65 29.31 -5.86
C GLY A 524 -47.27 27.98 -5.21
N GLY A 525 -46.26 27.27 -5.73
CA GLY A 525 -45.72 26.05 -5.12
C GLY A 525 -44.22 25.84 -5.33
N LEU A 526 -43.68 24.82 -4.65
CA LEU A 526 -42.34 24.28 -4.89
C LEU A 526 -42.40 23.28 -6.05
N VAL A 527 -41.49 23.41 -7.01
CA VAL A 527 -41.36 22.51 -8.16
C VAL A 527 -39.95 21.92 -8.16
N PHE A 528 -39.87 20.61 -8.34
CA PHE A 528 -38.64 19.85 -8.54
C PHE A 528 -38.92 18.70 -9.52
N GLU A 529 -37.89 18.24 -10.24
CA GLU A 529 -38.02 17.09 -11.13
C GLU A 529 -37.52 15.82 -10.45
N ILE A 530 -38.24 14.72 -10.67
CA ILE A 530 -37.86 13.39 -10.18
C ILE A 530 -37.37 12.59 -11.40
N PRO A 531 -36.18 11.96 -11.33
CA PRO A 531 -35.69 11.08 -12.38
C PRO A 531 -36.68 9.97 -12.76
N THR A 532 -36.79 9.65 -14.05
CA THR A 532 -37.79 8.70 -14.59
C THR A 532 -37.56 7.24 -14.16
N ASN A 533 -36.40 6.93 -13.58
CA ASN A 533 -36.06 5.62 -13.02
C ASN A 533 -36.52 5.41 -11.57
N ILE A 534 -37.18 6.39 -10.94
CA ILE A 534 -37.78 6.25 -9.60
C ILE A 534 -39.30 6.20 -9.73
N THR A 535 -39.87 5.03 -9.51
CA THR A 535 -41.32 4.79 -9.64
C THR A 535 -42.08 4.91 -8.32
N ASP A 536 -41.39 4.81 -7.17
CA ASP A 536 -42.00 4.87 -5.83
C ASP A 536 -41.37 6.00 -5.00
N TYR A 537 -42.17 7.01 -4.66
CA TYR A 537 -41.76 8.07 -3.74
C TYR A 537 -42.97 8.62 -2.95
N THR A 538 -42.71 9.16 -1.75
CA THR A 538 -43.73 9.81 -0.92
C THR A 538 -43.25 11.22 -0.56
N VAL A 539 -44.06 12.24 -0.85
CA VAL A 539 -43.75 13.64 -0.50
C VAL A 539 -44.46 13.99 0.80
N HIS A 540 -43.70 14.28 1.85
CA HIS A 540 -44.23 14.76 3.12
C HIS A 540 -44.27 16.30 3.13
N GLY A 541 -45.47 16.87 3.17
CA GLY A 541 -45.64 18.30 3.43
C GLY A 541 -45.40 18.64 4.91
N ALA A 542 -45.09 19.91 5.21
CA ALA A 542 -44.74 20.40 6.55
C ALA A 542 -45.79 20.15 7.67
N ALA A 543 -46.97 19.62 7.35
CA ALA A 543 -47.98 19.26 8.34
C ALA A 543 -47.81 17.85 8.96
N GLY A 544 -46.76 17.10 8.61
CA GLY A 544 -46.53 15.72 9.05
C GLY A 544 -45.37 15.48 10.03
N LEU A 545 -44.64 16.52 10.44
CA LEU A 545 -43.57 16.41 11.44
C LEU A 545 -44.08 16.97 12.77
N GLY A 546 -44.88 16.16 13.46
CA GLY A 546 -45.23 16.35 14.87
C GLY A 546 -44.40 15.42 15.75
#